data_AF-A0A1W0W977-F1
#
_entry.id   AF-A0A1W0W977-F1
#
_cell.length_a   1.000
_cell.length_b   1.000
_cell.length_c   1.000
_cell.angle_alpha   90.00
_cell.angle_beta   90.00
_cell.angle_gamma   90.00
#
_symmetry.space_group_name_H-M   'P 1'
#
loop_
_entity.id
_entity.type
_entity.pdbx_description
1 polymer ?
#
loop_
_entity_poly.entity_id
_entity_poly.type
_entity_poly.pdbx_seq_one_letter_code
_entity_poly.pdbx_strand_id
1 'polypeptide(L)'
;MLRLAAFGIFFAFGLWYANEFIKFADIHKVIYNQQPGICHEVAGVYAPEIGEQGSEDVEVLPNGMAIFSSGLNYMRNPVLSHVKGRLMSFNFNQSAEPAKELRLLGFKGLNPHGISLWTETGRVSKRTVKQSD
;
A
#
# COMPACT_ATOMS: atom_id res chain seq x y z
N MET A 1 27.52 -44.64 -6.44
CA MET A 1 27.72 -43.53 -7.38
C MET A 1 26.42 -42.76 -7.65
N LEU A 2 25.32 -43.41 -8.06
CA LEU A 2 24.04 -42.73 -8.34
C LEU A 2 23.46 -41.91 -7.17
N ARG A 3 23.56 -42.40 -5.93
CA ARG A 3 23.09 -41.67 -4.72
C ARG A 3 23.88 -40.40 -4.43
N LEU A 4 25.19 -40.41 -4.67
CA LEU A 4 26.05 -39.24 -4.50
C LEU A 4 25.77 -38.20 -5.60
N ALA A 5 25.55 -38.66 -6.84
CA ALA A 5 25.14 -37.79 -7.94
C ALA A 5 23.78 -37.13 -7.67
N ALA A 6 22.79 -37.89 -7.19
CA ALA A 6 21.49 -37.37 -6.82
C ALA A 6 21.60 -36.31 -5.70
N PHE A 7 22.38 -36.58 -4.65
CA PHE A 7 22.62 -35.60 -3.59
C PHE A 7 23.27 -34.32 -4.10
N GLY A 8 24.26 -34.43 -4.98
CA GLY A 8 24.89 -33.28 -5.64
C GLY A 8 23.90 -32.45 -6.45
N ILE A 9 22.98 -33.10 -7.18
CA ILE A 9 21.92 -32.41 -7.95
C ILE A 9 20.97 -31.66 -7.01
N PHE A 10 20.45 -32.31 -5.95
CA PHE A 10 19.55 -31.65 -5.00
C PHE A 10 20.21 -30.47 -4.29
N PHE A 11 21.49 -30.61 -3.92
CA PHE A 11 22.24 -29.53 -3.31
C PHE A 11 22.41 -28.32 -4.25
N ALA A 12 22.76 -28.58 -5.52
CA ALA A 12 22.88 -27.53 -6.53
C ALA A 12 21.54 -26.81 -6.77
N PHE A 13 20.43 -27.55 -6.88
CA PHE A 13 19.09 -26.96 -6.97
C PHE A 13 18.70 -26.17 -5.72
N GLY A 14 19.07 -26.66 -4.52
CA GLY A 14 18.85 -25.96 -3.27
C GLY A 14 19.58 -24.62 -3.21
N LEU A 15 20.86 -24.59 -3.60
CA LEU A 15 21.64 -23.35 -3.69
C LEU A 15 21.07 -22.39 -4.73
N TRP A 16 20.69 -22.90 -5.90
CA TRP A 16 20.06 -22.09 -6.94
C TRP A 16 18.75 -21.47 -6.44
N TYR A 17 17.88 -22.27 -5.83
CA TYR A 17 16.62 -21.79 -5.27
C TYR A 17 16.83 -20.75 -4.17
N ALA A 18 17.79 -20.98 -3.26
CA ALA A 18 18.13 -20.01 -2.22
C ALA A 18 18.62 -18.68 -2.81
N ASN A 19 19.46 -18.74 -3.85
CA ASN A 19 19.93 -17.55 -4.55
C ASN A 19 18.80 -16.79 -5.25
N GLU A 20 17.89 -17.50 -5.94
CA GLU A 20 16.71 -16.87 -6.54
C GLU A 20 15.76 -16.30 -5.48
N PHE A 21 15.61 -16.96 -4.34
CA PHE A 21 14.83 -16.43 -3.21
C PHE A 21 15.45 -15.16 -2.63
N ILE A 22 16.77 -15.10 -2.44
CA ILE A 22 17.48 -13.89 -1.98
C ILE A 22 17.24 -12.72 -2.93
N LYS A 23 17.31 -12.95 -4.24
CA LYS A 23 16.99 -11.94 -5.25
C LYS A 23 15.52 -11.53 -5.21
N PHE A 24 14.61 -12.50 -5.15
CA PHE A 24 13.17 -12.23 -5.12
C PHE A 24 12.76 -11.42 -3.88
N ALA A 25 13.34 -11.75 -2.73
CA ALA A 25 13.09 -11.06 -1.47
C ALA A 25 13.89 -9.75 -1.33
N ASP A 26 14.70 -9.38 -2.33
CA ASP A 26 15.53 -8.16 -2.32
C ASP A 26 16.45 -8.05 -1.08
N ILE A 27 16.89 -9.20 -0.53
CA ILE A 27 17.79 -9.23 0.63
C ILE A 27 19.15 -8.70 0.16
N HIS A 28 19.61 -7.58 0.74
CA HIS A 28 20.77 -6.75 0.33
C HIS A 28 20.52 -5.67 -0.72
N LYS A 29 19.26 -5.32 -1.01
CA LYS A 29 18.97 -4.14 -1.80
C LYS A 29 19.57 -2.89 -1.14
N VAL A 30 20.46 -2.22 -1.86
CA VAL A 30 21.02 -0.92 -1.44
C VAL A 30 20.01 0.17 -1.78
N ILE A 31 19.57 0.91 -0.76
CA ILE A 31 18.68 2.06 -0.94
C ILE A 31 19.54 3.32 -0.92
N TYR A 32 19.51 4.06 -2.03
CA TYR A 32 20.18 5.36 -2.11
C TYR A 32 19.23 6.44 -1.61
N ASN A 33 19.73 7.33 -0.77
CA ASN A 33 18.95 8.47 -0.29
C ASN A 33 18.84 9.52 -1.41
N GLN A 34 17.71 9.51 -2.12
CA GLN A 34 17.35 10.55 -3.07
C GLN A 34 16.29 11.46 -2.42
N GLN A 35 16.71 12.63 -1.97
CA GLN A 35 15.82 13.62 -1.40
C GLN A 35 15.53 14.73 -2.43
N PRO A 36 14.31 14.79 -3.00
CA PRO A 36 13.97 15.76 -4.05
C PRO A 36 13.82 17.20 -3.54
N GLY A 37 13.84 17.41 -2.22
CA GLY A 37 13.71 18.72 -1.58
C GLY A 37 13.22 18.60 -0.15
N ILE A 38 12.58 19.66 0.35
CA ILE A 38 11.97 19.67 1.68
C ILE A 38 10.73 18.76 1.65
N CYS A 39 10.71 17.77 2.55
CA CYS A 39 9.59 16.85 2.73
C CYS A 39 8.94 17.10 4.09
N HIS A 40 7.63 16.88 4.19
CA HIS A 40 6.89 16.89 5.44
C HIS A 40 5.87 15.75 5.43
N GLU A 41 5.52 15.26 6.61
CA GLU A 41 4.49 14.25 6.78
C GLU A 41 3.10 14.87 6.63
N VAL A 42 2.19 14.16 5.97
CA VAL A 42 0.80 14.60 5.82
C VAL A 42 0.04 14.29 7.11
N ALA A 43 -0.29 15.33 7.86
CA ALA A 43 -1.10 15.19 9.07
C ALA A 43 -2.49 14.59 8.77
N GLY A 44 -3.06 13.87 9.73
CA GLY A 44 -4.41 13.29 9.63
C GLY A 44 -4.48 11.90 8.99
N VAL A 45 -3.39 11.41 8.38
CA VAL A 45 -3.24 9.99 8.00
C VAL A 45 -3.06 9.14 9.25
N TYR A 46 -2.25 9.63 10.18
CA TYR A 46 -2.17 9.15 11.54
C TYR A 46 -3.44 9.53 12.31
N ALA A 47 -4.07 8.55 12.96
CA ALA A 47 -5.15 8.79 13.91
C ALA A 47 -4.68 8.44 15.32
N PRO A 48 -4.67 9.39 16.28
CA PRO A 48 -4.13 9.19 17.62
C PRO A 48 -4.69 7.97 18.38
N GLU A 49 -5.92 7.58 18.08
CA GLU A 49 -6.61 6.46 18.73
C GLU A 49 -6.16 5.09 18.24
N ILE A 50 -5.54 5.00 17.05
CA ILE A 50 -5.25 3.75 16.33
C ILE A 50 -3.86 3.72 15.66
N GLY A 51 -3.03 4.75 15.85
CA GLY A 51 -1.64 4.78 15.39
C GLY A 51 -1.47 5.14 13.90
N GLU A 52 -0.26 4.87 13.39
CA GLU A 52 0.07 5.04 11.96
C GLU A 52 -0.70 4.03 11.13
N GLN A 53 -1.33 4.53 10.06
CA GLN A 53 -2.19 3.74 9.21
C GLN A 53 -1.62 3.91 7.81
N GLY A 54 -1.16 2.81 7.19
CA GLY A 54 -0.46 2.87 5.90
C GLY A 54 -1.28 3.59 4.82
N SER A 55 -0.60 4.09 3.79
CA SER A 55 -1.20 4.75 2.62
C SER A 55 -0.76 4.02 1.36
N GLU A 56 -1.41 2.90 1.04
CA GLU A 56 -0.90 1.92 0.08
C GLU A 56 -0.99 2.40 -1.37
N ASP A 57 -2.07 3.08 -1.73
CA ASP A 57 -2.28 3.58 -3.09
C ASP A 57 -2.89 4.99 -3.09
N VAL A 58 -2.55 5.78 -4.10
CA VAL A 58 -2.96 7.19 -4.23
C VAL A 58 -3.22 7.54 -5.69
N GLU A 59 -4.28 8.30 -5.92
CA GLU A 59 -4.56 8.89 -7.23
C GLU A 59 -4.88 10.37 -7.10
N VAL A 60 -4.32 11.16 -8.02
CA VAL A 60 -4.38 12.62 -8.00
C VAL A 60 -5.26 13.12 -9.14
N LEU A 61 -6.31 13.84 -8.78
CA LEU A 61 -7.19 14.51 -9.73
C LEU A 61 -6.50 15.74 -10.33
N PRO A 62 -6.87 16.16 -11.56
CA PRO A 62 -6.29 17.33 -12.22
C PRO A 62 -6.41 18.65 -11.45
N ASN A 63 -7.35 18.74 -10.51
CA ASN A 63 -7.54 19.91 -9.65
C ASN A 63 -6.60 19.94 -8.43
N GLY A 64 -5.67 18.99 -8.31
CA GLY A 64 -4.74 18.88 -7.18
C GLY A 64 -5.30 18.15 -5.96
N MET A 65 -6.48 17.53 -6.06
CA MET A 65 -7.02 16.69 -5.00
C MET A 65 -6.49 15.25 -5.12
N ALA A 66 -5.74 14.80 -4.12
CA ALA A 66 -5.37 13.40 -3.97
C ALA A 66 -6.44 12.63 -3.21
N ILE A 67 -6.72 11.42 -3.67
CA ILE A 67 -7.50 10.42 -2.95
C ILE A 67 -6.59 9.22 -2.73
N PHE A 68 -6.55 8.68 -1.53
CA PHE A 68 -5.68 7.53 -1.23
C PHE A 68 -6.36 6.53 -0.31
N SER A 69 -5.97 5.26 -0.48
CA SER A 69 -6.37 4.17 0.39
C SER A 69 -5.54 4.20 1.67
N SER A 70 -6.21 4.01 2.81
CA SER A 70 -5.51 3.90 4.09
C SER A 70 -6.07 2.78 4.94
N GLY A 71 -5.21 2.21 5.78
CA GLY A 71 -5.58 1.21 6.76
C GLY A 71 -5.85 -0.18 6.17
N LEU A 72 -5.07 -0.56 5.16
CA LEU A 72 -5.08 -1.91 4.60
C LEU A 72 -4.61 -2.93 5.65
N ASN A 73 -5.46 -3.91 5.91
CA ASN A 73 -5.09 -5.13 6.61
C ASN A 73 -4.92 -6.27 5.59
N TYR A 74 -3.69 -6.42 5.08
CA TYR A 74 -3.35 -7.46 4.11
C TYR A 74 -3.41 -8.85 4.75
N MET A 75 -4.09 -9.80 4.10
CA MET A 75 -4.33 -11.18 4.59
C MET A 75 -4.95 -11.27 6.00
N ARG A 76 -5.67 -10.23 6.46
CA ARG A 76 -6.30 -10.21 7.80
C ARG A 76 -5.30 -10.55 8.92
N ASN A 77 -4.09 -9.99 8.82
CA ASN A 77 -3.05 -10.13 9.84
C ASN A 77 -3.60 -9.70 11.22
N PRO A 78 -3.59 -10.57 12.24
CA PRO A 78 -4.06 -10.25 13.58
C PRO A 78 -3.34 -9.06 14.22
N VAL A 79 -2.07 -8.83 13.88
CA VAL A 79 -1.30 -7.68 14.37
C VAL A 79 -1.90 -6.37 13.90
N LEU A 80 -2.52 -6.37 12.72
CA LEU A 80 -3.16 -5.22 12.08
C LEU A 80 -4.66 -5.14 12.38
N SER A 81 -5.17 -5.85 13.38
CA SER A 81 -6.61 -5.82 13.71
C SER A 81 -7.10 -4.46 14.21
N HIS A 82 -6.20 -3.62 14.70
CA HIS A 82 -6.48 -2.25 15.16
C HIS A 82 -6.59 -1.25 14.00
N VAL A 83 -6.20 -1.66 12.79
CA VAL A 83 -6.14 -0.82 11.61
C VAL A 83 -7.54 -0.75 10.99
N LYS A 84 -8.01 0.47 10.67
CA LYS A 84 -9.33 0.69 10.10
C LYS A 84 -9.21 1.22 8.68
N GLY A 85 -9.70 0.43 7.73
CA GLY A 85 -9.68 0.79 6.31
C GLY A 85 -10.55 2.01 6.02
N ARG A 86 -9.97 2.98 5.32
CA ARG A 86 -10.54 4.31 5.04
C ARG A 86 -10.09 4.80 3.66
N LEU A 87 -10.89 5.69 3.07
CA LEU A 87 -10.42 6.50 1.96
C LEU A 87 -10.18 7.91 2.49
N MET A 88 -9.02 8.45 2.18
CA MET A 88 -8.60 9.77 2.62
C MET A 88 -8.50 10.70 1.42
N SER A 89 -8.67 12.00 1.66
CA SER A 89 -8.44 13.05 0.67
C SER A 89 -7.45 14.08 1.18
N PHE A 90 -6.56 14.52 0.31
CA PHE A 90 -5.60 15.59 0.58
C PHE A 90 -5.59 16.58 -0.58
N ASN A 91 -5.48 17.87 -0.28
CA ASN A 91 -5.46 18.92 -1.31
C ASN A 91 -4.05 19.48 -1.45
N PHE A 92 -3.38 19.20 -2.56
CA PHE A 92 -2.03 19.70 -2.81
C PHE A 92 -1.96 21.22 -2.91
N ASN A 93 -3.06 21.89 -3.27
CA ASN A 93 -3.13 23.35 -3.27
C ASN A 93 -3.22 23.95 -1.85
N GLN A 94 -3.51 23.12 -0.84
CA GLN A 94 -3.63 23.50 0.56
C GLN A 94 -2.82 22.53 1.43
N SER A 95 -1.52 22.38 1.11
CA SER A 95 -0.66 21.36 1.74
C SER A 95 -0.47 21.50 3.25
N ALA A 96 -0.78 22.67 3.83
CA ALA A 96 -0.78 22.88 5.27
C ALA A 96 -2.01 22.29 5.99
N GLU A 97 -3.08 21.94 5.26
CA GLU A 97 -4.26 21.30 5.83
C GLU A 97 -4.06 19.79 6.00
N PRO A 98 -4.55 19.19 7.10
CA PRO A 98 -4.48 17.74 7.27
C PRO A 98 -5.36 17.01 6.24
N ALA A 99 -4.99 15.78 5.93
CA ALA A 99 -5.81 14.86 5.17
C ALA A 99 -7.13 14.58 5.92
N LYS A 100 -8.21 14.41 5.15
CA LYS A 100 -9.58 14.25 5.67
C LYS A 100 -10.14 12.90 5.27
N GLU A 101 -10.81 12.21 6.18
CA GLU A 101 -11.52 10.97 5.89
C GLU A 101 -12.74 11.26 5.01
N LEU A 102 -12.89 10.46 3.95
CA LEU A 102 -14.04 10.53 3.06
C LEU A 102 -15.19 9.72 3.63
N ARG A 103 -16.33 10.38 3.84
CA ARG A 103 -17.55 9.70 4.28
C ARG A 103 -18.15 8.89 3.15
N LEU A 104 -18.07 7.56 3.27
CA LEU A 104 -18.74 6.63 2.38
C LEU A 104 -20.13 6.29 2.92
N LEU A 105 -21.13 6.31 2.04
CA LEU A 105 -22.50 5.92 2.37
C LEU A 105 -22.77 4.51 1.83
N GLY A 106 -23.42 3.67 2.64
CA GLY A 106 -23.85 2.32 2.22
C GLY A 106 -22.80 1.21 2.38
N PHE A 107 -21.63 1.49 2.94
CA PHE A 107 -20.58 0.48 3.18
C PHE A 107 -20.51 0.11 4.66
N LYS A 108 -20.43 -1.19 4.95
CA LYS A 108 -20.17 -1.73 6.30
C LYS A 108 -18.79 -2.38 6.30
N GLY A 109 -17.81 -1.66 6.86
CA GLY A 109 -16.41 -2.09 6.85
C GLY A 109 -15.74 -1.88 5.49
N LEU A 110 -14.50 -1.38 5.51
CA LEU A 110 -13.68 -1.17 4.33
C LEU A 110 -12.29 -1.73 4.63
N ASN A 111 -11.70 -2.40 3.65
CA ASN A 111 -10.30 -2.84 3.67
C ASN A 111 -9.67 -2.50 2.31
N PRO A 112 -9.37 -1.21 2.06
CA PRO A 112 -9.02 -0.74 0.73
C PRO A 112 -7.56 -1.08 0.41
N HIS A 113 -7.32 -1.47 -0.84
CA HIS A 113 -5.99 -1.67 -1.43
C HIS A 113 -5.87 -0.70 -2.61
N GLY A 114 -5.55 -1.19 -3.81
CA GLY A 114 -5.48 -0.40 -5.02
C GLY A 114 -6.81 0.29 -5.34
N ILE A 115 -6.73 1.55 -5.76
CA ILE A 115 -7.85 2.39 -6.13
C ILE A 115 -7.70 2.89 -7.57
N SER A 116 -8.83 3.23 -8.16
CA SER A 116 -8.88 3.93 -9.44
C SER A 116 -10.03 4.94 -9.44
N LEU A 117 -9.81 6.12 -9.98
CA LEU A 117 -10.80 7.19 -10.11
C LEU A 117 -11.31 7.21 -11.54
N TRP A 118 -12.63 7.28 -11.68
CA TRP A 118 -13.28 7.52 -12.96
C TRP A 118 -13.99 8.87 -12.90
N THR A 119 -13.67 9.75 -13.83
CA THR A 119 -14.31 11.07 -13.91
C THR A 119 -15.22 11.11 -15.13
N GLU A 120 -16.50 11.42 -14.92
CA GLU A 120 -17.49 11.57 -15.98
C GLU A 120 -18.07 12.99 -15.92
N THR A 121 -17.85 13.78 -16.98
CA THR A 121 -18.40 15.15 -17.14
C THR A 121 -18.33 16.03 -15.88
N GLY A 122 -17.18 16.01 -15.18
CA GLY A 122 -16.94 16.80 -13.97
C GLY A 122 -17.49 16.20 -12.67
N ARG A 123 -18.15 15.03 -12.72
CA ARG A 123 -18.48 14.21 -11.56
C ARG A 123 -17.44 13.10 -11.40
N VAL A 124 -16.77 13.07 -10.25
CA VAL A 124 -15.81 12.01 -9.91
C VAL A 124 -16.58 10.86 -9.25
N SER A 125 -16.65 9.71 -9.93
CA SER A 125 -17.24 8.48 -9.40
C SER A 125 -16.13 7.51 -9.01
N LYS A 126 -16.15 7.01 -7.77
CA LYS A 126 -15.13 6.13 -7.22
C LYS A 126 -15.50 4.68 -7.48
N ARG A 127 -14.63 3.93 -8.15
CA ARG A 127 -14.78 2.49 -8.29
C ARG A 127 -13.69 1.81 -7.45
N THR A 128 -14.03 1.41 -6.23
CA THR A 128 -13.17 0.56 -5.43
C THR A 128 -13.28 -0.86 -6.00
N VAL A 129 -12.17 -1.42 -6.49
CA VAL A 129 -12.13 -2.84 -6.84
C VAL A 129 -12.18 -3.60 -5.53
N LYS A 130 -13.37 -4.11 -5.18
CA LYS A 130 -13.53 -5.01 -4.05
C LYS A 130 -12.85 -6.32 -4.45
N GLN A 131 -11.75 -6.67 -3.81
CA GLN A 131 -11.20 -8.02 -3.93
C GLN A 131 -12.23 -8.96 -3.28
N SER A 132 -12.98 -9.66 -4.12
CA SER A 132 -13.88 -10.74 -3.71
C SER A 132 -13.03 -11.86 -3.13
N ASP A 133 -13.39 -12.30 -1.91
CA ASP A 133 -12.87 -13.52 -1.28
C ASP A 133 -12.96 -14.73 -2.24
#